data_AF-A0A6J4TYE3-F1
#
_entry.id   AF-A0A6J4TYE3-F1
#
_cell.length_a   1.000
_cell.length_b   1.000
_cell.length_c   1.000
_cell.angle_alpha   90.00
_cell.angle_beta   90.00
_cell.angle_gamma   90.00
#
_symmetry.space_group_name_H-M   'P 1'
#
loop_
_entity.id
_entity.type
_entity.pdbx_description
1 polymer ?
#
loop_
_entity_poly.entity_id
_entity_poly.type
_entity_poly.pdbx_seq_one_letter_code
_entity_poly.pdbx_strand_id
1 'polypeptide(L)' 'MASLKTHRIRTISEYHRLRDLPTPEHPLISIIDLADTKRPPELGQVNWVFDIMKFH' A
#
# COMPACT_ATOMS: atom_id res chain seq x y z
N MET A 1 -4.98 15.60 -21.24
CA MET A 1 -4.34 15.32 -19.94
C MET A 1 -4.59 13.85 -19.64
N ALA A 2 -3.55 13.01 -19.58
CA ALA A 2 -3.74 11.57 -19.35
C ALA A 2 -4.29 11.36 -17.93
N SER A 3 -5.48 10.78 -17.84
CA SER A 3 -6.10 10.43 -16.56
C SER A 3 -5.31 9.26 -15.95
N LEU A 4 -4.43 9.55 -14.98
CA LEU A 4 -3.74 8.51 -14.23
C LEU A 4 -4.77 7.66 -13.50
N LYS A 5 -4.68 6.34 -13.67
CA LYS A 5 -5.60 5.39 -13.03
C LYS A 5 -5.42 5.48 -11.52
N THR A 6 -6.52 5.59 -10.77
CA THR A 6 -6.47 5.63 -9.30
C THR A 6 -6.55 4.22 -8.74
N HIS A 7 -5.54 3.81 -7.98
CA HIS A 7 -5.52 2.58 -7.21
C HIS A 7 -5.81 2.88 -5.75
N ARG A 8 -6.92 2.36 -5.23
CA ARG A 8 -7.38 2.59 -3.85
C ARG A 8 -7.20 1.34 -3.01
N ILE A 9 -6.40 1.45 -1.95
CA ILE A 9 -6.12 0.37 -1.01
C ILE A 9 -6.98 0.60 0.24
N ARG A 10 -7.87 -0.37 0.52
CA ARG A 10 -8.89 -0.27 1.57
C ARG A 10 -8.56 -1.06 2.83
N THR A 11 -7.62 -1.99 2.79
CA THR A 11 -7.28 -2.87 3.93
C THR A 11 -5.77 -3.03 4.06
N ILE A 12 -5.30 -3.30 5.29
CA ILE A 12 -3.89 -3.59 5.57
C ILE A 12 -3.41 -4.81 4.78
N SER A 13 -4.25 -5.84 4.63
CA SER A 13 -3.90 -7.08 3.92
C SER A 13 -3.72 -6.85 2.42
N GLU A 14 -4.51 -5.96 1.81
CA GLU A 14 -4.32 -5.54 0.42
C GLU A 14 -2.96 -4.85 0.23
N TYR A 15 -2.57 -3.97 1.17
CA TYR A 15 -1.26 -3.33 1.14
C TYR A 15 -0.12 -4.37 1.18
N HIS A 16 -0.21 -5.34 2.11
CA HIS A 16 0.80 -6.39 2.26
C HIS A 16 0.95 -7.24 1.00
N ARG A 17 -0.16 -7.68 0.40
CA ARG A 17 -0.14 -8.43 -0.86
C ARG A 17 0.49 -7.63 -2.00
N LEU A 18 0.17 -6.33 -2.10
CA LEU A 18 0.70 -5.45 -3.13
C LEU A 18 2.20 -5.15 -2.96
N ARG A 19 2.73 -5.28 -1.75
CA ARG A 19 4.14 -5.04 -1.43
C ARG A 19 4.94 -6.32 -1.25
N ASP A 20 4.31 -7.47 -1.44
CA ASP A 20 4.93 -8.79 -1.24
C ASP A 20 5.47 -8.95 0.19
N LEU A 21 4.75 -8.35 1.14
CA LEU A 21 5.07 -8.36 2.57
C LEU A 21 4.38 -9.54 3.27
N PRO A 22 4.95 -10.04 4.38
CA PRO A 22 4.31 -11.07 5.19
C PRO A 22 2.96 -10.61 5.72
N THR A 23 2.09 -11.56 6.05
CA THR A 23 0.77 -11.23 6.61
C THR A 23 0.89 -10.39 7.87
N PRO A 24 0.01 -9.39 8.08
CA PRO A 24 0.04 -8.55 9.26
C PRO A 24 -0.21 -9.38 10.52
N GLU A 25 0.61 -9.15 11.55
CA GLU A 25 0.50 -9.84 12.85
C GLU A 25 -0.77 -9.42 13.61
N HIS A 26 -1.25 -8.19 13.38
CA HIS A 26 -2.45 -7.67 14.02
C HIS A 26 -3.51 -7.22 12.99
N PRO A 27 -4.81 -7.42 13.30
CA PRO A 27 -5.89 -7.18 12.35
C PRO A 27 -6.18 -5.70 12.06
N LEU A 28 -5.72 -4.78 12.92
CA LEU A 28 -6.01 -3.34 12.80
C LEU A 28 -4.77 -2.46 12.62
N ILE A 29 -3.59 -2.98 12.95
CA ILE A 29 -2.33 -2.24 12.91
C ILE A 29 -1.29 -3.16 12.27
N SER A 30 -0.45 -2.61 11.40
CA SER A 30 0.71 -3.32 10.90
C SER A 30 1.90 -2.40 10.90
N ILE A 31 3.00 -2.88 11.44
CA ILE A 31 4.30 -2.23 11.33
C ILE A 31 5.02 -2.90 10.18
N ILE A 32 5.59 -2.10 9.28
CA ILE A 32 6.35 -2.58 8.14
C ILE A 32 7.70 -1.90 8.15
N ASP A 33 8.74 -2.64 7.75
CA ASP A 33 10.03 -2.02 7.50
C ASP A 33 10.04 -1.44 6.07
N LEU A 34 10.39 -0.16 5.95
CA LEU A 34 10.42 0.53 4.66
C LEU A 34 11.52 0.00 3.75
N ALA A 35 12.59 -0.61 4.29
CA ALA A 35 13.64 -1.23 3.51
C ALA A 35 13.19 -2.56 2.88
N ASP A 36 12.26 -3.28 3.51
CA ASP A 36 11.67 -4.52 2.99
C ASP A 36 10.59 -4.25 1.92
N THR A 37 10.05 -3.03 1.90
CA THR A 37 8.98 -2.65 0.98
C THR A 37 9.49 -2.46 -0.44
N LYS A 38 9.08 -3.35 -1.36
CA LYS A 38 9.39 -3.22 -2.79
C LYS A 38 8.60 -2.07 -3.42
N ARG A 39 9.28 -1.24 -4.21
CA ARG A 39 8.62 -0.19 -5.02
C ARG A 39 7.82 -0.86 -6.15
N PRO A 40 6.51 -0.58 -6.28
CA PRO A 40 5.76 -1.13 -7.39
C PRO A 40 6.29 -0.56 -8.72
N PRO A 41 6.29 -1.36 -9.80
CA PRO A 41 6.76 -0.93 -11.12
C PRO A 41 5.92 0.21 -11.70
N GLU A 42 4.72 0.44 -11.17
CA GLU A 42 3.78 1.49 -11.57
C GLU A 42 4.02 2.83 -10.84
N LEU A 43 5.18 2.99 -10.18
CA LEU A 43 5.54 4.23 -9.49
C LEU A 43 5.48 5.41 -10.49
N GLY A 44 4.59 6.38 -10.22
CA GLY A 44 4.38 7.55 -11.08
C GLY A 44 3.39 7.38 -12.24
N GLN A 45 2.84 6.18 -12.46
CA GLN A 45 1.84 5.91 -13.50
C GLN A 45 0.39 5.86 -12.96
N VAL A 46 0.23 5.75 -11.64
CA VAL A 46 -1.08 5.62 -10.99
C VAL A 46 -1.17 6.49 -9.74
N ASN A 47 -2.36 7.00 -9.46
CA ASN A 47 -2.66 7.72 -8.22
C ASN A 47 -2.97 6.72 -7.11
N TRP A 48 -2.18 6.71 -6.03
CA TRP A 48 -2.41 5.82 -4.90
C TRP A 48 -3.24 6.51 -3.82
N VAL A 49 -4.35 5.89 -3.41
CA VAL A 49 -5.19 6.33 -2.29
C VAL A 49 -5.20 5.25 -1.22
N PHE A 50 -4.75 5.58 -0.02
CA PHE A 50 -4.72 4.65 1.12
C PHE A 50 -5.81 5.07 2.13
N ASP A 51 -6.84 4.25 2.30
CA ASP A 51 -7.96 4.53 3.22
C ASP A 51 -7.62 4.14 4.68
N ILE A 52 -6.58 3.32 4.84
CA ILE A 52 -6.22 2.62 6.09
C ILE A 52 -5.23 3.37 6.98
N MET A 53 -4.53 4.38 6.46
CA MET A 53 -3.40 4.99 7.17
C MET A 53 -3.79 6.31 7.81
N LYS A 54 -4.09 6.27 9.11
CA LYS A 54 -3.99 7.46 9.96
C LYS A 54 -2.57 7.49 10.51
N PHE A 55 -1.68 8.24 9.88
CA PHE A 55 -0.38 8.58 10.47
C PHE A 55 -0.67 9.43 11.73
N HIS A 56 -0.14 8.99 12.88
CA HIS A 56 -0.06 9.81 14.10
C HIS A 56 1.36 10.29 14.27
#